data_AF-A0A960N412-F1
#
_entry.id   AF-A0A960N412-F1
#
_cell.length_a   1.000
_cell.length_b   1.000
_cell.length_c   1.000
_cell.angle_alpha   90.00
_cell.angle_beta   90.00
_cell.angle_gamma   90.00
#
_symmetry.space_group_name_H-M   'P 1'
#
loop_
_entity.id
_entity.type
_entity.pdbx_description
1 polymer ?
#
loop_
_entity_poly.entity_id
_entity_poly.type
_entity_poly.pdbx_seq_one_letter_code
_entity_poly.pdbx_strand_id
1 'polypeptide(L)'
;MKTHPKPLAIANQPEKRRGVALITVLTIISLCTILILTFFQLAQNEMISSDSYSSGLEAQQVAEQAVNLVIRQIRMATSDNLLGWASQPGAIRTWDQNGKFSAAYKLYSDDQMVTRADQGETELKLVDEDFDELVRWDANPAQYVDLNEPVIRGNKIYYPIVDPSARVVPNWQVALGDDRNGIEGFYLLPEDKTDGGPDGPRKILSHVVMSSAVSRGPLNDAVKAVRPVDAVPRETLPMPVKWIYQLKDGTLGNLDRGNKFVPAPGGTTPTEDNPIV
;
A
#
# COMPACT_ATOMS: atom_id res chain seq x y z
N MET A 1 -83.86 64.24 52.44
CA MET A 1 -82.52 63.91 51.90
C MET A 1 -82.44 62.40 51.77
N LYS A 2 -82.84 61.82 50.63
CA LYS A 2 -82.84 60.36 50.38
C LYS A 2 -81.79 60.09 49.31
N THR A 3 -80.75 59.34 49.69
CA THR A 3 -79.55 59.06 48.88
C THR A 3 -79.80 57.90 47.91
N HIS A 4 -79.45 58.10 46.64
CA HIS A 4 -79.46 57.08 45.59
C HIS A 4 -78.52 55.90 45.92
N PRO A 5 -78.84 54.66 45.50
CA PRO A 5 -77.92 53.54 45.62
C PRO A 5 -76.84 53.59 44.53
N LYS A 6 -75.59 53.30 44.92
CA LYS A 6 -74.43 53.12 44.03
C LYS A 6 -74.61 51.88 43.14
N PRO A 7 -74.18 51.88 41.88
CA PRO A 7 -74.26 50.69 41.03
C PRO A 7 -73.18 49.67 41.43
N LEU A 8 -73.54 48.38 41.36
CA LEU A 8 -72.65 47.24 41.55
C LEU A 8 -71.63 47.21 40.39
N ALA A 9 -70.35 47.35 40.72
CA ALA A 9 -69.27 47.11 39.77
C ALA A 9 -69.14 45.59 39.52
N ILE A 10 -69.43 45.16 38.30
CA ILE A 10 -69.15 43.78 37.84
C ILE A 10 -67.63 43.67 37.73
N ALA A 11 -67.02 42.91 38.64
CA ALA A 11 -65.59 42.62 38.61
C ALA A 11 -65.27 41.73 37.40
N ASN A 12 -64.55 42.30 36.44
CA ASN A 12 -64.07 41.58 35.26
C ASN A 12 -62.92 40.67 35.68
N GLN A 13 -63.13 39.35 35.72
CA GLN A 13 -62.06 38.39 36.02
C GLN A 13 -61.10 38.28 34.82
N PRO A 14 -59.77 38.42 35.02
CA PRO A 14 -58.82 38.23 33.94
C PRO A 14 -58.70 36.75 33.59
N GLU A 15 -59.13 36.36 32.38
CA GLU A 15 -58.95 35.01 31.87
C GLU A 15 -57.46 34.66 31.66
N LYS A 16 -56.84 34.05 32.67
CA LYS A 16 -55.49 33.46 32.59
C LYS A 16 -55.51 32.02 32.08
N ARG A 17 -56.06 31.78 30.89
CA ARG A 17 -56.06 30.44 30.24
C ARG A 17 -55.11 30.27 29.04
N ARG A 18 -54.29 31.28 28.72
CA ARG A 18 -53.46 31.27 27.50
C ARG A 18 -52.05 30.67 27.64
N GLY A 19 -51.57 30.37 28.86
CA GLY A 19 -50.22 29.83 29.07
C GLY A 19 -50.10 28.30 28.97
N VAL A 20 -51.15 27.56 29.36
CA VAL A 20 -51.09 26.08 29.49
C VAL A 20 -51.02 25.38 28.13
N ALA A 21 -51.74 25.89 27.12
CA ALA A 21 -51.73 25.33 25.77
C ALA A 21 -50.34 25.41 25.09
N LEU A 22 -49.55 26.45 25.41
CA LEU A 22 -48.20 26.58 24.89
C LEU A 22 -47.27 25.52 25.50
N ILE A 23 -47.40 25.25 26.80
CA ILE A 23 -46.58 24.26 27.52
C ILE A 23 -46.87 22.85 26.98
N THR A 24 -48.15 22.49 26.78
CA THR A 24 -48.51 21.17 26.26
C THR A 24 -47.99 20.97 24.83
N VAL A 25 -48.12 21.98 23.97
CA VAL A 25 -47.58 21.92 22.60
C VAL A 25 -46.06 21.81 22.61
N LEU A 26 -45.38 22.60 23.45
CA LEU A 26 -43.93 22.54 23.57
C LEU A 26 -43.45 21.15 24.04
N THR A 27 -44.14 20.54 25.00
CA THR A 27 -43.79 19.18 25.46
C THR A 27 -43.98 18.13 24.37
N ILE A 28 -45.06 18.25 23.57
CA ILE A 28 -45.32 17.31 22.46
C ILE A 28 -44.30 17.49 21.35
N ILE A 29 -43.96 18.73 20.99
CA ILE A 29 -42.91 19.02 19.99
C ILE A 29 -41.55 18.53 20.50
N SER A 30 -41.22 18.81 21.76
CA SER A 30 -39.95 18.36 22.36
C SER A 30 -39.84 16.83 22.38
N LEU A 31 -40.92 16.12 22.68
CA LEU A 31 -40.90 14.66 22.68
C LEU A 31 -40.76 14.11 21.24
N CYS A 32 -41.45 14.74 20.28
CA CYS A 32 -41.35 14.39 18.87
C CYS A 32 -39.93 14.64 18.32
N THR A 33 -39.30 15.78 18.64
CA THR A 33 -37.94 16.08 18.19
C THR A 33 -36.91 15.12 18.78
N ILE A 34 -37.04 14.75 20.05
CA ILE A 34 -36.16 13.75 20.67
C ILE A 34 -36.29 12.41 19.95
N LEU A 35 -37.51 11.94 19.71
CA LEU A 35 -37.74 10.67 19.01
C LEU A 35 -37.14 10.68 17.60
N ILE A 36 -37.37 11.74 16.84
CA ILE A 36 -36.80 11.91 15.49
C ILE A 36 -35.26 11.92 15.54
N LEU A 37 -34.68 12.64 16.50
CA LEU A 37 -33.22 12.71 16.62
C LEU A 37 -32.60 11.35 16.97
N THR A 38 -33.23 10.60 17.87
CA THR A 38 -32.77 9.24 18.20
C THR A 38 -32.84 8.28 17.01
N PHE A 39 -33.92 8.34 16.21
CA PHE A 39 -34.04 7.53 15.01
C PHE A 39 -32.96 7.89 13.97
N PHE A 40 -32.71 9.18 13.75
CA PHE A 40 -31.65 9.61 12.83
C PHE A 40 -30.25 9.23 13.30
N GLN A 41 -29.98 9.25 14.61
CA GLN A 41 -28.69 8.78 15.14
C GLN A 41 -28.51 7.28 14.95
N LEU A 42 -29.55 6.49 15.19
CA LEU A 42 -29.52 5.05 14.99
C LEU A 42 -29.28 4.70 13.51
N ALA A 43 -30.02 5.34 12.59
CA ALA A 43 -29.85 5.14 11.15
C ALA A 43 -28.45 5.53 10.64
N GLN A 44 -27.88 6.63 11.14
CA GLN A 44 -26.50 7.03 10.79
C GLN A 44 -25.48 6.00 11.28
N ASN A 45 -25.63 5.50 12.51
CA ASN A 45 -24.74 4.48 13.04
C ASN A 45 -24.84 3.16 12.27
N GLU A 46 -26.04 2.74 11.88
CA GLU A 46 -26.25 1.55 11.04
C GLU A 46 -25.62 1.71 9.65
N MET A 47 -25.75 2.89 9.04
CA MET A 47 -25.13 3.18 7.74
C MET A 47 -23.61 3.13 7.82
N ILE A 48 -23.01 3.81 8.81
CA ILE A 48 -21.55 3.82 9.02
C ILE A 48 -21.03 2.41 9.32
N SER A 49 -21.76 1.64 10.13
CA SER A 49 -21.38 0.26 10.45
C SER A 49 -21.44 -0.64 9.21
N SER A 50 -22.49 -0.49 8.40
CA SER A 50 -22.66 -1.26 7.16
C SER A 50 -21.57 -0.93 6.14
N ASP A 51 -21.25 0.36 5.96
CA ASP A 51 -20.19 0.83 5.07
C ASP A 51 -18.82 0.28 5.50
N SER A 52 -18.48 0.38 6.79
CA SER A 52 -17.23 -0.19 7.32
C SER A 52 -17.15 -1.72 7.16
N TYR A 53 -18.29 -2.40 7.26
CA TYR A 53 -18.36 -3.85 7.06
C TYR A 53 -18.18 -4.23 5.60
N SER A 54 -18.82 -3.52 4.65
CA SER A 54 -18.62 -3.76 3.22
C SER A 54 -17.19 -3.45 2.78
N SER A 55 -16.62 -2.32 3.19
CA SER A 55 -15.23 -1.98 2.86
C SER A 55 -14.24 -3.01 3.43
N GLY A 56 -14.54 -3.57 4.61
CA GLY A 56 -13.75 -4.65 5.19
C GLY A 56 -13.80 -5.94 4.37
N LEU A 57 -14.98 -6.33 3.88
CA LEU A 57 -15.14 -7.49 3.00
C LEU A 57 -14.45 -7.29 1.64
N GLU A 58 -14.58 -6.10 1.05
CA GLU A 58 -13.90 -5.74 -0.20
C GLU A 58 -12.38 -5.83 -0.05
N ALA A 59 -11.81 -5.25 1.02
CA ALA A 59 -10.39 -5.32 1.31
C ALA A 59 -9.90 -6.77 1.49
N GLN A 60 -10.68 -7.61 2.18
CA GLN A 60 -10.38 -9.03 2.31
C GLN A 60 -10.40 -9.74 0.95
N GLN A 61 -11.42 -9.48 0.12
CA GLN A 61 -11.52 -10.08 -1.20
C GLN A 61 -10.34 -9.68 -2.10
N VAL A 62 -9.90 -8.43 -2.06
CA VAL A 62 -8.71 -7.96 -2.80
C VAL A 62 -7.43 -8.63 -2.27
N ALA A 63 -7.29 -8.78 -0.95
CA ALA A 63 -6.15 -9.48 -0.35
C ALA A 63 -6.10 -10.96 -0.75
N GLU A 64 -7.25 -11.64 -0.78
CA GLU A 64 -7.34 -13.04 -1.23
C GLU A 64 -6.99 -13.19 -2.72
N GLN A 65 -7.34 -12.22 -3.57
CA GLN A 65 -6.95 -12.21 -4.98
C GLN A 65 -5.42 -12.16 -5.14
N ALA A 66 -4.73 -11.32 -4.37
CA ALA A 66 -3.27 -11.23 -4.41
C ALA A 66 -2.60 -12.57 -4.03
N VAL A 67 -3.09 -13.22 -2.96
CA VAL A 67 -2.61 -14.54 -2.54
C VAL A 67 -2.86 -15.59 -3.63
N ASN A 68 -4.05 -15.60 -4.22
CA ASN A 68 -4.39 -16.53 -5.31
C ASN A 68 -3.50 -16.33 -6.54
N LEU A 69 -3.10 -15.09 -6.85
CA LEU A 69 -2.16 -14.80 -7.94
C LEU A 69 -0.80 -15.43 -7.67
N VAL A 70 -0.24 -15.26 -6.46
CA VAL A 70 1.04 -15.86 -6.06
C VAL A 70 0.97 -17.38 -6.10
N ILE A 71 -0.10 -17.99 -5.57
CA ILE A 71 -0.32 -19.44 -5.64
C ILE A 71 -0.35 -19.92 -7.10
N ARG A 72 -1.02 -19.16 -7.99
CA ARG A 72 -1.03 -19.47 -9.43
C ARG A 72 0.38 -19.46 -10.00
N GLN A 73 1.20 -18.47 -9.68
CA GLN A 73 2.58 -18.39 -10.18
C GLN A 73 3.42 -19.55 -9.68
N ILE A 74 3.35 -19.88 -8.39
CA ILE A 74 4.07 -21.03 -7.81
C ILE A 74 3.65 -22.31 -8.51
N ARG A 75 2.35 -22.56 -8.66
CA ARG A 75 1.86 -23.75 -9.36
C ARG A 75 2.32 -23.82 -10.81
N MET A 76 2.26 -22.70 -11.55
CA MET A 76 2.73 -22.67 -12.94
C MET A 76 4.24 -22.92 -13.05
N ALA A 77 5.03 -22.46 -12.09
CA ALA A 77 6.47 -22.68 -12.06
C ALA A 77 6.85 -24.12 -11.71
N THR A 78 6.06 -24.81 -10.88
CA THR A 78 6.38 -26.14 -10.35
C THR A 78 5.55 -27.27 -10.96
N SER A 79 4.62 -27.00 -11.88
CA SER A 79 3.74 -28.04 -12.44
C SER A 79 4.39 -28.89 -13.52
N ASP A 80 5.45 -28.39 -14.16
CA ASP A 80 6.12 -29.11 -15.24
C ASP A 80 7.26 -30.00 -14.71
N ASN A 81 7.09 -31.31 -14.82
CA ASN A 81 8.08 -32.29 -14.36
C ASN A 81 9.35 -32.32 -15.22
N LEU A 82 9.35 -31.70 -16.40
CA LEU A 82 10.50 -31.65 -17.29
C LEU A 82 11.40 -30.42 -17.05
N LEU A 83 10.94 -29.48 -16.22
CA LEU A 83 11.69 -28.28 -15.86
C LEU A 83 12.29 -28.42 -14.46
N GLY A 84 13.58 -28.13 -14.34
CA GLY A 84 14.20 -27.90 -13.04
C GLY A 84 13.78 -26.52 -12.52
N TRP A 85 13.48 -26.38 -11.23
CA TRP A 85 13.14 -25.09 -10.63
C TRP A 85 13.96 -24.82 -9.38
N ALA A 86 14.17 -23.52 -9.10
CA ALA A 86 14.80 -23.06 -7.88
C ALA A 86 14.08 -21.79 -7.40
N SER A 87 13.81 -21.75 -6.10
CA SER A 87 13.25 -20.58 -5.44
C SER A 87 14.34 -19.58 -5.09
N GLN A 88 14.11 -18.32 -5.41
CA GLN A 88 14.83 -17.17 -4.88
C GLN A 88 13.83 -16.30 -4.11
N PRO A 89 14.26 -15.50 -3.13
CA PRO A 89 13.38 -14.50 -2.53
C PRO A 89 12.73 -13.63 -3.62
N GLY A 90 11.41 -13.61 -3.67
CA GLY A 90 10.64 -12.81 -4.63
C GLY A 90 10.46 -13.40 -6.04
N ALA A 91 11.09 -14.53 -6.40
CA ALA A 91 10.90 -15.14 -7.72
C ALA A 91 11.18 -16.66 -7.74
N ILE A 92 10.55 -17.38 -8.66
CA ILE A 92 10.89 -18.78 -8.98
C ILE A 92 11.43 -18.83 -10.40
N ARG A 93 12.61 -19.42 -10.57
CA ARG A 93 13.25 -19.61 -11.87
C ARG A 93 13.13 -21.08 -12.30
N THR A 94 12.97 -21.29 -13.59
CA THR A 94 12.90 -22.61 -14.21
C THR A 94 13.91 -22.76 -15.33
N TRP A 95 14.46 -23.96 -15.47
CA TRP A 95 15.44 -24.34 -16.48
C TRP A 95 14.98 -25.61 -17.19
N ASP A 96 15.32 -25.71 -18.47
CA ASP A 96 15.08 -26.91 -19.26
C ASP A 96 16.05 -28.06 -18.89
N GLN A 97 15.88 -29.22 -19.53
CA GLN A 97 16.72 -30.40 -19.30
C GLN A 97 18.20 -30.20 -19.69
N ASN A 98 18.51 -29.16 -20.46
CA ASN A 98 19.87 -28.80 -20.86
C ASN A 98 20.48 -27.74 -19.93
N GLY A 99 19.77 -27.33 -18.86
CA GLY A 99 20.19 -26.27 -17.95
C GLY A 99 20.04 -24.87 -18.53
N LYS A 100 19.30 -24.70 -19.64
CA LYS A 100 19.01 -23.39 -20.23
C LYS A 100 17.83 -22.76 -19.51
N PHE A 101 17.91 -21.46 -19.24
CA PHE A 101 16.81 -20.68 -18.70
C PHE A 101 15.53 -20.85 -19.54
N SER A 102 14.42 -21.15 -18.87
CA SER A 102 13.11 -21.36 -19.48
C SER A 102 12.16 -20.22 -19.13
N ALA A 103 11.92 -19.99 -17.84
CA ALA A 103 11.07 -18.90 -17.38
C ALA A 103 11.43 -18.45 -15.96
N ALA A 104 10.99 -17.24 -15.62
CA ALA A 104 10.98 -16.74 -14.26
C ALA A 104 9.61 -16.17 -13.92
N TYR A 105 9.15 -16.55 -12.74
CA TYR A 105 7.87 -16.18 -12.18
C TYR A 105 8.11 -15.22 -11.02
N LYS A 106 7.75 -13.95 -11.20
CA LYS A 106 7.83 -12.95 -10.14
C LYS A 106 6.73 -13.23 -9.11
N LEU A 107 7.07 -13.15 -7.83
CA LEU A 107 6.13 -13.33 -6.71
C LEU A 107 5.68 -12.00 -6.09
N TYR A 108 6.19 -10.89 -6.60
CA TYR A 108 5.75 -9.52 -6.32
C TYR A 108 5.01 -8.95 -7.54
N SER A 109 4.19 -7.93 -7.31
CA SER A 109 3.40 -7.29 -8.37
C SER A 109 4.27 -6.49 -9.34
N ASP A 110 4.03 -6.73 -10.63
CA ASP A 110 4.74 -6.12 -11.75
C ASP A 110 3.86 -6.11 -13.00
N ASP A 111 4.25 -5.35 -14.03
CA ASP A 111 3.57 -5.35 -15.33
C ASP A 111 3.69 -6.70 -16.04
N GLN A 112 4.88 -7.29 -16.00
CA GLN A 112 5.15 -8.64 -16.50
C GLN A 112 5.55 -9.59 -15.37
N MET A 113 4.54 -10.25 -14.82
CA MET A 113 4.72 -11.22 -13.74
C MET A 113 5.45 -12.51 -14.15
N VAL A 114 5.58 -12.79 -15.45
CA VAL A 114 6.30 -13.97 -15.98
C VAL A 114 7.17 -13.55 -17.15
N THR A 115 8.46 -13.78 -17.01
CA THR A 115 9.47 -13.56 -18.04
C THR A 115 9.85 -14.90 -18.64
N ARG A 116 9.70 -15.09 -19.95
CA ARG A 116 9.94 -16.38 -20.60
C ARG A 116 10.97 -16.31 -21.72
N ALA A 117 11.81 -17.33 -21.81
CA ALA A 117 12.87 -17.43 -22.82
C ALA A 117 12.34 -17.57 -24.26
N ASP A 118 11.11 -18.06 -24.44
CA ASP A 118 10.43 -18.17 -25.74
C ASP A 118 10.07 -16.79 -26.33
N GLN A 119 9.95 -15.77 -25.48
CA GLN A 119 9.73 -14.38 -25.87
C GLN A 119 11.05 -13.62 -26.13
N GLY A 120 12.19 -14.31 -26.16
CA GLY A 120 13.51 -13.72 -26.34
C GLY A 120 14.10 -13.12 -25.06
N GLU A 121 13.45 -13.35 -23.91
CA GLU A 121 13.88 -12.83 -22.63
C GLU A 121 15.02 -13.66 -22.05
N THR A 122 15.99 -12.99 -21.41
CA THR A 122 17.16 -13.66 -20.82
C THR A 122 17.09 -13.61 -19.30
N GLU A 123 17.78 -14.53 -18.63
CA GLU A 123 17.85 -14.54 -17.16
C GLU A 123 18.31 -13.20 -16.54
N LEU A 124 19.15 -12.43 -17.26
CA LEU A 124 19.61 -11.11 -16.82
C LEU A 124 18.54 -10.00 -16.88
N LYS A 125 17.51 -10.12 -17.73
CA LYS A 125 16.50 -9.06 -17.86
C LYS A 125 15.73 -8.80 -16.58
N LEU A 126 15.49 -9.86 -15.79
CA LEU A 126 14.87 -9.76 -14.46
C LEU A 126 15.64 -8.87 -13.49
N VAL A 127 16.94 -8.70 -13.70
CA VAL A 127 17.82 -7.96 -12.80
C VAL A 127 18.12 -6.59 -13.39
N ASP A 128 18.41 -6.50 -14.68
CA ASP A 128 18.89 -5.25 -15.29
C ASP A 128 17.75 -4.28 -15.65
N GLU A 129 16.65 -4.76 -16.25
CA GLU A 129 15.53 -3.90 -16.65
C GLU A 129 14.72 -3.44 -15.42
N ASP A 130 14.44 -4.36 -14.49
CA ASP A 130 13.78 -4.06 -13.22
C ASP A 130 14.60 -3.02 -12.42
N PHE A 131 15.94 -3.15 -12.36
CA PHE A 131 16.77 -2.22 -11.60
C PHE A 131 16.69 -0.79 -12.14
N ASP A 132 16.79 -0.61 -13.46
CA ASP A 132 16.74 0.73 -14.07
C ASP A 132 15.36 1.40 -13.92
N GLU A 133 14.27 0.63 -13.93
CA GLU A 133 12.91 1.15 -13.68
C GLU A 133 12.71 1.52 -12.20
N LEU A 134 13.20 0.67 -11.28
CA LEU A 134 13.09 0.86 -9.85
C LEU A 134 13.99 1.97 -9.32
N VAL A 135 14.92 2.49 -10.11
CA VAL A 135 15.78 3.60 -9.69
C VAL A 135 15.02 4.92 -9.49
N ARG A 136 13.84 5.10 -10.10
CA ARG A 136 12.98 6.30 -9.97
C ARG A 136 11.52 5.96 -9.63
N TRP A 137 11.34 4.90 -8.85
CA TRP A 137 10.02 4.45 -8.43
C TRP A 137 9.25 5.54 -7.68
N ASP A 138 9.97 6.33 -6.86
CA ASP A 138 9.47 7.44 -6.05
C ASP A 138 8.86 8.59 -6.87
N ALA A 139 9.36 8.80 -8.09
CA ALA A 139 8.85 9.82 -9.00
C ALA A 139 7.48 9.45 -9.60
N ASN A 140 7.04 8.19 -9.47
CA ASN A 140 5.81 7.66 -10.07
C ASN A 140 4.90 6.99 -9.02
N PRO A 141 4.31 7.75 -8.08
CA PRO A 141 3.48 7.19 -7.00
C PRO A 141 2.19 6.52 -7.50
N ALA A 142 1.75 6.86 -8.72
CA ALA A 142 0.63 6.17 -9.37
C ALA A 142 1.02 4.79 -9.91
N GLN A 143 2.30 4.49 -10.09
CA GLN A 143 2.72 3.18 -10.60
C GLN A 143 3.33 2.32 -9.50
N TYR A 144 3.98 2.93 -8.51
CA TYR A 144 4.73 2.22 -7.49
C TYR A 144 4.22 2.52 -6.08
N VAL A 145 4.39 1.54 -5.21
CA VAL A 145 4.18 1.66 -3.77
C VAL A 145 5.32 0.98 -3.02
N ASP A 146 5.70 1.54 -1.90
CA ASP A 146 6.65 0.92 -0.97
C ASP A 146 5.90 -0.01 -0.01
N LEU A 147 6.10 -1.32 -0.12
CA LEU A 147 5.49 -2.29 0.79
C LEU A 147 6.05 -2.22 2.21
N ASN A 148 7.23 -1.62 2.39
CA ASN A 148 7.85 -1.48 3.69
C ASN A 148 7.65 -0.09 4.30
N GLU A 149 6.78 0.74 3.70
CA GLU A 149 6.47 2.06 4.25
C GLU A 149 5.97 1.92 5.70
N PRO A 150 6.57 2.65 6.66
CA PRO A 150 6.27 2.45 8.07
C PRO A 150 4.90 3.01 8.46
N VAL A 151 4.18 2.28 9.30
CA VAL A 151 2.93 2.74 9.92
C VAL A 151 3.22 3.29 11.32
N ILE A 152 2.84 4.56 11.55
CA ILE A 152 3.00 5.23 12.84
C ILE A 152 1.77 4.95 13.71
N ARG A 153 1.97 4.29 14.86
CA ARG A 153 0.91 4.13 15.89
C ARG A 153 1.38 4.73 17.21
N GLY A 154 0.80 5.88 17.56
CA GLY A 154 1.20 6.64 18.74
C GLY A 154 2.65 7.12 18.62
N ASN A 155 3.53 6.65 19.51
CA ASN A 155 4.94 7.05 19.55
C ASN A 155 5.89 5.95 19.03
N LYS A 156 5.37 4.91 18.36
CA LYS A 156 6.14 3.80 17.80
C LYS A 156 5.93 3.72 16.28
N ILE A 157 7.03 3.43 15.58
CA ILE A 157 7.09 3.20 14.14
C ILE A 157 7.08 1.69 13.93
N TYR A 158 6.20 1.18 13.06
CA TYR A 158 6.12 -0.23 12.71
C TYR A 158 6.41 -0.42 11.23
N TYR A 159 7.44 -1.19 10.90
CA TYR A 159 7.74 -1.59 9.53
C TYR A 159 7.01 -2.92 9.22
N PRO A 160 6.21 -3.01 8.14
CA PRO A 160 5.43 -4.20 7.84
C PRO A 160 6.28 -5.46 7.56
N ILE A 161 7.46 -5.30 6.95
CA ILE A 161 8.26 -6.45 6.49
C ILE A 161 9.63 -6.50 7.16
N VAL A 162 10.44 -5.44 7.06
CA VAL A 162 11.78 -5.40 7.66
C VAL A 162 12.01 -4.07 8.35
N ASP A 163 12.36 -4.14 9.63
CA ASP A 163 12.87 -3.00 10.38
C ASP A 163 14.32 -2.70 9.95
N PRO A 164 14.60 -1.53 9.37
CA PRO A 164 15.94 -1.16 8.93
C PRO A 164 16.94 -1.03 10.10
N SER A 165 16.46 -0.83 11.34
CA SER A 165 17.31 -0.81 12.53
C SER A 165 17.85 -2.19 12.91
N ALA A 166 17.28 -3.28 12.38
CA ALA A 166 17.79 -4.64 12.56
C ALA A 166 19.06 -4.93 11.73
N ARG A 167 19.62 -3.94 11.04
CA ARG A 167 20.86 -4.06 10.29
C ARG A 167 22.01 -4.46 11.20
N VAL A 168 22.55 -5.65 10.96
CA VAL A 168 23.86 -6.05 11.46
C VAL A 168 24.85 -5.90 10.32
N VAL A 169 25.86 -5.04 10.48
CA VAL A 169 26.96 -4.95 9.53
C VAL A 169 27.96 -6.06 9.88
N PRO A 170 28.10 -7.11 9.05
CA PRO A 170 29.16 -8.08 9.28
C PRO A 170 30.51 -7.37 9.07
N ASN A 171 31.46 -7.60 9.97
CA ASN A 171 32.83 -7.20 9.73
C ASN A 171 33.47 -8.33 8.89
N TRP A 172 34.07 -8.05 7.75
CA TRP A 172 34.89 -9.00 6.99
C TRP A 172 36.29 -8.37 6.82
N GLN A 173 37.42 -9.07 6.83
CA GLN A 173 37.68 -10.52 6.88
C GLN A 173 37.86 -11.00 8.33
N VAL A 174 36.91 -11.76 8.87
CA VAL A 174 37.07 -12.51 10.14
C VAL A 174 37.02 -14.01 9.87
N ALA A 175 37.54 -14.80 10.80
CA ALA A 175 37.56 -16.25 10.69
C ALA A 175 36.12 -16.82 10.53
N LEU A 176 36.00 -17.91 9.78
CA LEU A 176 34.75 -18.67 9.63
C LEU A 176 34.11 -18.92 11.01
N GLY A 177 32.92 -18.38 11.24
CA GLY A 177 32.16 -18.51 12.49
C GLY A 177 32.11 -17.28 13.41
N ASP A 178 32.72 -16.15 13.03
CA ASP A 178 32.68 -14.87 13.78
C ASP A 178 32.14 -13.71 12.93
N ASP A 179 31.10 -13.97 12.14
CA ASP A 179 30.41 -12.99 11.28
C ASP A 179 29.52 -11.99 12.04
N ARG A 180 29.57 -12.02 13.38
CA ARG A 180 28.71 -11.26 14.30
C ARG A 180 27.21 -11.41 13.99
N ASN A 181 26.77 -12.59 13.56
CA ASN A 181 25.39 -12.88 13.14
C ASN A 181 24.94 -12.19 11.83
N GLY A 182 25.89 -11.66 11.03
CA GLY A 182 25.56 -11.14 9.70
C GLY A 182 25.31 -12.27 8.70
N ILE A 183 24.29 -12.12 7.87
CA ILE A 183 23.94 -13.12 6.84
C ILE A 183 24.88 -12.94 5.64
N GLU A 184 25.58 -14.00 5.24
CA GLU A 184 26.46 -13.99 4.06
C GLU A 184 25.68 -13.62 2.79
N GLY A 185 26.24 -12.73 1.96
CA GLY A 185 25.65 -12.29 0.69
C GLY A 185 24.60 -11.18 0.80
N PHE A 186 24.31 -10.67 2.00
CA PHE A 186 23.42 -9.53 2.21
C PHE A 186 24.15 -8.41 2.98
N TYR A 187 24.29 -7.24 2.37
CA TYR A 187 24.72 -6.04 3.07
C TYR A 187 23.89 -4.85 2.63
N LEU A 188 23.51 -4.03 3.61
CA LEU A 188 23.03 -2.68 3.34
C LEU A 188 24.27 -1.83 3.18
N LEU A 189 24.45 -1.22 2.01
CA LEU A 189 25.46 -0.19 1.88
C LEU A 189 25.10 0.91 2.88
N PRO A 190 25.99 1.20 3.86
CA PRO A 190 25.83 2.38 4.68
C PRO A 190 25.74 3.59 3.74
N GLU A 191 24.88 4.55 4.04
CA GLU A 191 25.02 5.89 3.48
C GLU A 191 26.35 6.42 4.02
N ASP A 192 27.46 6.17 3.34
CA ASP A 192 28.71 6.74 3.76
C ASP A 192 29.59 7.20 2.59
N LYS A 193 29.69 8.53 2.60
CA LYS A 193 30.61 9.43 1.94
C LYS A 193 30.20 9.93 0.56
N THR A 194 29.93 11.24 0.57
CA THR A 194 30.16 12.14 -0.55
C THR A 194 31.55 11.87 -1.09
N ASP A 195 31.66 11.03 -2.13
CA ASP A 195 32.87 11.00 -2.93
C ASP A 195 33.01 12.39 -3.52
N GLY A 196 34.01 13.12 -3.04
CA GLY A 196 34.43 14.43 -3.56
C GLY A 196 35.08 14.26 -4.94
N GLY A 197 34.39 13.58 -5.86
CA GLY A 197 34.73 13.58 -7.27
C GLY A 197 34.54 14.97 -7.87
N PRO A 198 35.17 15.26 -9.01
CA PRO A 198 35.22 16.61 -9.61
C PRO A 198 33.85 17.21 -9.97
N ASP A 199 32.76 16.43 -9.90
CA ASP A 199 31.39 16.84 -10.21
C ASP A 199 30.51 17.18 -8.96
N GLY A 200 31.09 17.27 -7.76
CA GLY A 200 30.37 17.68 -6.54
C GLY A 200 29.72 16.53 -5.75
N PRO A 201 29.09 16.83 -4.59
CA PRO A 201 28.65 15.81 -3.62
C PRO A 201 27.52 14.96 -4.19
N ARG A 202 27.79 13.67 -4.40
CA ARG A 202 26.80 12.64 -4.77
C ARG A 202 26.30 11.97 -3.48
N LYS A 203 25.01 12.10 -3.18
CA LYS A 203 24.35 11.40 -2.05
C LYS A 203 23.72 10.13 -2.59
N ILE A 204 24.14 8.99 -2.09
CA ILE A 204 23.69 7.65 -2.50
C ILE A 204 22.72 7.14 -1.43
N LEU A 205 21.49 6.83 -1.80
CA LEU A 205 20.54 6.19 -0.90
C LEU A 205 20.96 4.74 -0.64
N SER A 206 20.78 4.28 0.60
CA SER A 206 21.00 2.90 1.01
C SER A 206 20.12 1.96 0.17
N HIS A 207 20.75 1.10 -0.61
CA HIS A 207 20.08 0.06 -1.39
C HIS A 207 20.64 -1.31 -1.01
N VAL A 208 19.79 -2.34 -1.14
CA VAL A 208 20.19 -3.73 -0.98
C VAL A 208 20.93 -4.15 -2.23
N VAL A 209 22.22 -4.43 -2.12
CA VAL A 209 22.96 -5.11 -3.19
C VAL A 209 23.00 -6.60 -2.84
N MET A 210 22.36 -7.44 -3.65
CA MET A 210 22.69 -8.87 -3.63
C MET A 210 24.00 -9.04 -4.38
N SER A 211 25.07 -9.47 -3.71
CA SER A 211 26.36 -9.68 -4.34
C SER A 211 26.31 -10.92 -5.26
N SER A 212 25.87 -10.74 -6.50
CA SER A 212 26.06 -11.75 -7.57
C SER A 212 27.51 -11.74 -8.10
N ALA A 213 28.27 -10.67 -7.85
CA ALA A 213 29.65 -10.61 -8.26
C ALA A 213 30.56 -11.28 -7.21
N VAL A 214 30.99 -12.51 -7.48
CA VAL A 214 32.34 -12.95 -7.11
C VAL A 214 33.32 -12.06 -7.87
N SER A 215 33.46 -10.80 -7.45
CA SER A 215 34.48 -9.90 -7.99
C SER A 215 35.78 -10.20 -7.24
N ARG A 216 36.66 -10.97 -7.89
CA ARG A 216 38.04 -11.22 -7.46
C ARG A 216 38.93 -9.97 -7.68
N GLY A 217 38.48 -8.80 -7.23
CA GLY A 217 39.22 -7.54 -7.34
C GLY A 217 38.66 -6.49 -6.38
N PRO A 218 39.47 -5.47 -5.99
CA PRO A 218 39.01 -4.40 -5.11
C PRO A 218 37.75 -3.76 -5.67
N LEU A 219 36.77 -3.57 -4.79
CA LEU A 219 35.41 -3.09 -5.07
C LEU A 219 35.40 -1.58 -5.38
N ASN A 220 35.88 -1.16 -6.56
CA ASN A 220 35.92 0.27 -6.89
C ASN A 220 35.24 0.70 -8.19
N ASP A 221 34.44 -0.12 -8.89
CA ASP A 221 33.94 0.30 -10.22
C ASP A 221 32.54 -0.13 -10.69
N ALA A 222 31.58 -0.50 -9.81
CA ALA A 222 30.26 -0.96 -10.31
C ALA A 222 29.01 -0.54 -9.51
N VAL A 223 29.01 0.61 -8.83
CA VAL A 223 27.77 1.12 -8.18
C VAL A 223 27.39 2.48 -8.76
N LYS A 224 26.62 2.47 -9.85
CA LYS A 224 25.90 3.66 -10.34
C LYS A 224 24.69 3.91 -9.44
N ALA A 225 24.89 4.73 -8.41
CA ALA A 225 23.83 5.13 -7.50
C ALA A 225 23.14 6.44 -7.94
N VAL A 226 21.83 6.48 -7.74
CA VAL A 226 20.91 7.58 -8.08
C VAL A 226 20.53 8.43 -6.87
N ARG A 227 20.15 9.68 -7.16
CA ARG A 227 20.06 10.87 -6.30
C ARG A 227 18.80 10.89 -5.42
N PRO A 228 18.82 11.56 -4.24
CA PRO A 228 17.67 11.62 -3.33
C PRO A 228 16.83 12.91 -3.44
N VAL A 229 15.56 12.76 -3.04
CA VAL A 229 14.64 13.82 -2.59
C VAL A 229 14.65 13.86 -1.05
N ASP A 230 14.69 15.06 -0.48
CA ASP A 230 14.80 15.29 0.97
C ASP A 230 13.46 15.07 1.70
N ALA A 231 13.46 14.22 2.75
CA ALA A 231 12.64 14.28 3.99
C ALA A 231 12.15 12.94 4.61
N VAL A 232 12.70 11.78 4.24
CA VAL A 232 12.35 10.50 4.91
C VAL A 232 13.37 10.16 6.03
N PRO A 233 12.97 9.64 7.21
CA PRO A 233 13.88 9.27 8.30
C PRO A 233 15.02 8.37 7.81
N ARG A 234 16.23 8.65 8.32
CA ARG A 234 17.57 8.24 7.82
C ARG A 234 17.88 6.73 7.77
N GLU A 235 16.90 5.87 7.98
CA GLU A 235 17.01 4.42 7.82
C GLU A 235 15.65 3.92 7.33
N THR A 236 15.43 3.92 6.02
CA THR A 236 14.30 3.20 5.41
C THR A 236 14.86 2.18 4.42
N LEU A 237 14.24 1.00 4.42
CA LEU A 237 14.54 -0.05 3.46
C LEU A 237 13.37 -0.10 2.47
N PRO A 238 13.38 0.71 1.40
CA PRO A 238 12.27 0.75 0.47
C PRO A 238 12.18 -0.58 -0.27
N MET A 239 10.96 -1.10 -0.39
CA MET A 239 10.63 -2.26 -1.21
C MET A 239 9.55 -1.87 -2.22
N PRO A 240 9.96 -1.17 -3.29
CA PRO A 240 9.04 -0.74 -4.34
C PRO A 240 8.46 -1.93 -5.11
N VAL A 241 7.15 -1.90 -5.29
CA VAL A 241 6.41 -2.83 -6.17
C VAL A 241 5.43 -2.04 -7.03
N LYS A 242 5.02 -2.58 -8.18
CA LYS A 242 4.02 -1.91 -9.03
C LYS A 242 2.60 -2.16 -8.54
N TRP A 243 1.72 -1.18 -8.69
CA TRP A 243 0.29 -1.34 -8.42
C TRP A 243 -0.37 -2.25 -9.46
N ILE A 244 -1.23 -3.14 -8.97
CA ILE A 244 -2.23 -3.82 -9.79
C ILE A 244 -3.57 -3.17 -9.49
N TYR A 245 -4.19 -2.64 -10.53
CA TYR A 245 -5.49 -1.96 -10.48
C TYR A 245 -6.61 -2.94 -10.80
N GLN A 246 -7.77 -2.75 -10.18
CA GLN A 246 -8.99 -3.49 -10.45
C GLN A 246 -10.07 -2.54 -10.98
N LEU A 247 -10.80 -2.96 -12.00
CA LEU A 247 -12.02 -2.29 -12.46
C LEU A 247 -13.23 -2.80 -11.70
N LYS A 248 -14.33 -2.05 -11.75
CA LYS A 248 -15.60 -2.42 -11.10
C LYS A 248 -16.14 -3.79 -11.53
N ASP A 249 -15.86 -4.22 -12.76
CA ASP A 249 -16.21 -5.54 -13.28
C ASP A 249 -15.27 -6.67 -12.81
N GLY A 250 -14.24 -6.35 -12.03
CA GLY A 250 -13.24 -7.29 -11.53
C GLY A 250 -12.01 -7.45 -12.44
N THR A 251 -11.98 -6.80 -13.60
CA THR A 251 -10.83 -6.84 -14.51
C THR A 251 -9.59 -6.26 -13.83
N LEU A 252 -8.49 -6.99 -13.87
CA LEU A 252 -7.20 -6.52 -13.36
C LEU A 252 -6.35 -5.90 -14.49
N GLY A 253 -5.52 -4.94 -14.13
CA GLY A 253 -4.58 -4.32 -15.05
C GLY A 253 -3.52 -3.52 -14.31
N ASN A 254 -2.64 -2.89 -15.07
CA ASN A 254 -1.57 -2.02 -14.58
C ASN A 254 -1.59 -0.70 -15.35
N LEU A 255 -0.78 0.26 -14.92
CA LEU A 255 -0.56 1.49 -15.68
C LEU A 255 0.71 1.36 -16.53
N ASP A 256 0.63 1.75 -17.80
CA ASP A 256 1.80 1.97 -18.65
C ASP A 256 2.53 3.26 -18.22
N ARG A 257 3.75 3.50 -18.74
CA ARG A 257 4.61 4.67 -18.46
C ARG A 257 3.88 6.01 -18.63
N GLY A 258 2.86 6.07 -19.48
CA GLY A 258 1.99 7.24 -19.66
C GLY A 258 0.84 7.38 -18.65
N ASN A 259 0.82 6.61 -17.56
CA ASN A 259 -0.29 6.51 -16.60
C ASN A 259 -1.63 6.10 -17.23
N LYS A 260 -1.57 5.27 -18.27
CA LYS A 260 -2.75 4.74 -18.95
C LYS A 260 -2.98 3.30 -18.52
N PHE A 261 -4.21 2.97 -18.15
CA PHE A 261 -4.58 1.60 -17.78
C PHE A 261 -4.43 0.65 -18.97
N VAL A 262 -3.72 -0.44 -18.73
CA VAL A 262 -3.54 -1.58 -19.61
C VAL A 262 -4.19 -2.79 -18.94
N PRO A 263 -5.27 -3.35 -19.50
CA PRO A 263 -5.89 -4.54 -18.95
C PRO A 263 -4.98 -5.75 -19.09
N ALA A 264 -5.09 -6.69 -18.16
CA ALA A 264 -4.55 -8.02 -18.33
C ALA A 264 -5.12 -8.68 -19.60
N PRO A 265 -4.44 -9.67 -20.21
CA PRO A 265 -4.90 -10.32 -21.43
C PRO A 265 -6.35 -10.82 -21.32
N GLY A 266 -7.23 -10.34 -22.22
CA GLY A 266 -8.66 -10.66 -22.20
C GLY A 266 -9.53 -9.74 -21.34
N GLY A 267 -8.96 -8.70 -20.73
CA GLY A 267 -9.68 -7.72 -19.92
C GLY A 267 -10.28 -6.55 -20.71
N THR A 268 -11.15 -5.79 -20.05
CA THR A 268 -11.83 -4.59 -20.57
C THR A 268 -11.05 -3.32 -20.24
N THR A 269 -11.25 -2.26 -21.04
CA THR A 269 -10.69 -0.93 -20.75
C THR A 269 -11.61 -0.14 -19.82
N PRO A 270 -11.09 0.79 -19.00
CA PRO A 270 -11.91 1.60 -18.10
C PRO A 270 -12.90 2.46 -18.90
N THR A 271 -14.13 2.54 -18.40
CA THR A 271 -15.19 3.41 -18.94
C THR A 271 -15.90 4.13 -17.78
N GLU A 272 -16.80 5.07 -18.08
CA GLU A 272 -17.62 5.73 -17.05
C GLU A 272 -18.46 4.73 -16.24
N ASP A 273 -18.96 3.68 -16.90
CA ASP A 273 -19.72 2.60 -16.26
C ASP A 273 -18.84 1.57 -15.54
N ASN A 274 -17.55 1.47 -15.91
CA ASN A 274 -16.56 0.55 -15.36
C ASN A 274 -15.27 1.28 -14.94
N PRO A 275 -15.33 2.11 -13.89
CA PRO A 275 -14.16 2.85 -13.41
C PRO A 275 -13.15 1.94 -12.72
N ILE A 276 -11.93 2.44 -12.56
CA ILE A 276 -10.92 1.87 -11.65
C ILE A 276 -11.40 2.08 -10.22
N VAL A 277 -11.32 1.04 -9.39
CA VAL A 277 -11.74 1.03 -7.98
C VAL A 277 -10.54 0.92 -7.06
#